data_AF-A0A535F0E5-F1
#
_entry.id   AF-A0A535F0E5-F1
#
_cell.length_a   1.000
_cell.length_b   1.000
_cell.length_c   1.000
_cell.angle_alpha   90.00
_cell.angle_beta   90.00
_cell.angle_gamma   90.00
#
_symmetry.space_group_name_H-M   'P 1'
#
loop_
_entity.id
_entity.type
_entity.pdbx_description
1 polymer ?
#
loop_
_entity_poly.entity_id
_entity_poly.type
_entity_poly.pdbx_seq_one_letter_code
_entity_poly.pdbx_strand_id
1 'polypeptide(L)'
;MPDPSYEDKQPATIGDMTDPSESTDKRLSMGDKPLENKAKWQAVDDLDEIERMKRSGAIVGINEDRLAARSTRLAQNAIKELYVTGGAPPEIDERKRLITVYTKAYQERFQKGLDDVSEGIEEHTQEELDLREDAIQDSKKFAFSNDRDMRDLAVIRVLIQMQLGFHLEESPNYLQKIHSLVDVYQKYFNNPGEVVIWPQEPF
;
A
#
# COMPACT_ATOMS: atom_id res chain seq x y z
N MET A 1 -62.06 34.45 63.43
CA MET A 1 -60.58 34.39 63.42
C MET A 1 -60.21 33.03 62.86
N PRO A 2 -59.64 32.95 61.65
CA PRO A 2 -59.25 31.69 61.03
C PRO A 2 -57.80 31.32 61.40
N ASP A 3 -57.63 30.07 61.81
CA ASP A 3 -56.35 29.37 61.92
C ASP A 3 -56.19 28.51 60.64
N PRO A 4 -55.16 28.72 59.80
CA PRO A 4 -54.85 27.81 58.71
C PRO A 4 -53.61 26.97 59.08
N SER A 5 -53.85 25.76 59.58
CA SER A 5 -52.82 24.72 59.68
C SER A 5 -52.47 24.19 58.28
N TYR A 6 -51.35 24.67 57.75
CA TYR A 6 -50.65 24.06 56.63
C TYR A 6 -49.72 22.96 57.18
N GLU A 7 -50.06 21.69 56.97
CA GLU A 7 -49.09 20.60 57.06
C GLU A 7 -48.66 20.19 55.65
N ASP A 8 -47.39 20.46 55.38
CA ASP A 8 -46.66 20.13 54.16
C ASP A 8 -46.52 18.61 54.02
N LYS A 9 -46.95 18.09 52.87
CA LYS A 9 -46.69 16.73 52.42
C LYS A 9 -45.24 16.64 51.94
N GLN A 10 -44.43 15.85 52.65
CA GLN A 10 -43.12 15.41 52.14
C GLN A 10 -43.30 14.53 50.90
N PRO A 11 -42.61 14.79 49.77
CA PRO A 11 -42.55 13.83 48.68
C PRO A 11 -41.49 12.75 48.94
N ALA A 12 -41.90 11.53 48.62
CA ALA A 12 -41.12 10.30 48.70
C ALA A 12 -39.92 10.30 47.75
N THR A 13 -38.84 9.73 48.26
CA THR A 13 -37.59 9.39 47.57
C THR A 13 -37.84 8.52 46.33
N ILE A 14 -37.53 9.04 45.14
CA ILE A 14 -37.38 8.24 43.92
C ILE A 14 -35.88 7.94 43.76
N GLY A 15 -35.46 6.79 44.27
CA GLY A 15 -34.34 6.08 43.67
C GLY A 15 -34.91 5.18 42.58
N ASP A 16 -34.45 5.36 41.34
CA ASP A 16 -34.00 4.32 40.40
C ASP A 16 -33.86 4.99 39.02
N MET A 17 -32.70 5.62 38.77
CA MET A 17 -32.30 6.07 37.44
C MET A 17 -31.73 4.85 36.71
N THR A 18 -32.58 4.17 35.96
CA THR A 18 -32.14 3.25 34.91
C THR A 18 -31.81 4.08 33.66
N ASP A 19 -30.52 4.20 33.38
CA ASP A 19 -29.94 4.74 32.16
C ASP A 19 -30.20 3.76 30.99
N PRO A 20 -30.86 4.14 29.88
CA PRO A 20 -30.89 3.35 28.67
C PRO A 20 -29.95 4.00 27.65
N SER A 21 -28.67 3.68 27.73
CA SER A 21 -27.68 4.04 26.70
C SER A 21 -26.64 2.93 26.52
N GLU A 22 -27.09 1.68 26.48
CA GLU A 22 -26.33 0.60 25.83
C GLU A 22 -26.70 0.56 24.34
N SER A 23 -26.15 1.48 23.56
CA SER A 23 -26.11 1.32 22.12
C SER A 23 -24.87 2.00 21.55
N THR A 24 -24.01 1.16 20.97
CA THR A 24 -22.91 1.51 20.05
C THR A 24 -21.78 2.36 20.61
N ASP A 25 -21.01 1.82 21.56
CA ASP A 25 -19.62 2.23 21.73
C ASP A 25 -18.68 1.02 21.85
N LYS A 26 -18.83 0.08 20.91
CA LYS A 26 -17.71 -0.76 20.47
C LYS A 26 -16.79 0.06 19.55
N ARG A 27 -16.32 1.21 20.02
CA ARG A 27 -15.09 1.80 19.50
C ARG A 27 -13.97 0.87 19.97
N LEU A 28 -13.63 -0.04 19.06
CA LEU A 28 -12.53 -0.99 19.12
C LEU A 28 -11.43 -0.49 20.05
N SER A 29 -11.23 -1.21 21.14
CA SER A 29 -10.06 -1.14 22.00
C SER A 29 -8.80 -1.31 21.14
N MET A 30 -8.30 -0.20 20.61
CA MET A 30 -6.99 -0.12 19.97
C MET A 30 -5.99 0.01 21.12
N GLY A 31 -5.26 -1.08 21.41
CA GLY A 31 -4.27 -1.14 22.48
C GLY A 31 -3.16 -0.09 22.36
N ASP A 32 -2.36 0.03 23.43
CA ASP A 32 -1.34 1.04 23.78
C ASP A 32 -0.17 1.27 22.77
N LYS A 33 -0.40 1.12 21.47
CA LYS A 33 0.62 1.17 20.42
C LYS A 33 0.21 2.08 19.26
N PRO A 34 0.23 3.41 19.47
CA PRO A 34 -0.28 4.38 18.50
C PRO A 34 0.45 4.30 17.14
N LEU A 35 1.76 4.04 17.15
CA LEU A 35 2.57 3.96 15.93
C LEU A 35 2.23 2.72 15.08
N GLU A 36 2.07 1.55 15.70
CA GLU A 36 1.68 0.31 15.01
C GLU A 36 0.26 0.40 14.44
N ASN A 37 -0.67 1.01 15.19
CA ASN A 37 -2.04 1.20 14.71
C ASN A 37 -2.09 2.15 13.52
N LYS A 38 -1.30 3.25 13.55
CA LYS A 38 -1.19 4.16 12.41
C LYS A 38 -0.59 3.48 11.17
N ALA A 39 0.39 2.60 11.35
CA ALA A 39 0.94 1.78 10.27
C ALA A 39 -0.11 0.85 9.65
N LYS A 40 -0.91 0.18 10.49
CA LYS A 40 -1.98 -0.72 10.04
C LYS A 40 -3.09 -0.01 9.28
N TRP A 41 -3.51 1.18 9.74
CA TRP A 41 -4.51 1.99 9.02
C TRP A 41 -3.97 2.47 7.68
N GLN A 42 -2.73 2.94 7.63
CA GLN A 42 -2.11 3.35 6.37
C GLN A 42 -2.04 2.21 5.35
N ALA A 43 -1.73 0.98 5.80
CA ALA A 43 -1.76 -0.19 4.93
C ALA A 43 -3.16 -0.50 4.39
N VAL A 44 -4.22 -0.27 5.17
CA VAL A 44 -5.61 -0.42 4.70
C VAL A 44 -5.94 0.64 3.65
N ASP A 45 -5.61 1.90 3.89
CA ASP A 45 -5.88 2.99 2.94
C ASP A 45 -5.18 2.76 1.59
N ASP A 46 -3.95 2.26 1.64
CA ASP A 46 -3.14 1.92 0.48
C ASP A 46 -3.74 0.71 -0.30
N LEU A 47 -4.25 -0.31 0.41
CA LEU A 47 -4.96 -1.43 -0.22
C LEU A 47 -6.29 -1.00 -0.86
N ASP A 48 -7.05 -0.11 -0.21
CA ASP A 48 -8.28 0.46 -0.77
C ASP A 48 -8.00 1.31 -2.03
N GLU A 49 -6.82 1.94 -2.10
CA GLU A 49 -6.34 2.61 -3.32
C GLU A 49 -6.10 1.60 -4.46
N ILE A 50 -5.38 0.52 -4.18
CA ILE A 50 -5.12 -0.56 -5.16
C ILE A 50 -6.43 -1.17 -5.65
N GLU A 51 -7.37 -1.46 -4.74
CA GLU A 51 -8.67 -2.04 -5.11
C GLU A 51 -9.47 -1.09 -6.01
N ARG A 52 -9.43 0.22 -5.75
CA ARG A 52 -10.07 1.23 -6.62
C ARG A 52 -9.46 1.25 -8.02
N MET A 53 -8.13 1.16 -8.15
CA MET A 53 -7.47 1.07 -9.45
C MET A 53 -7.87 -0.21 -10.21
N LYS A 54 -7.98 -1.34 -9.51
CA LYS A 54 -8.49 -2.58 -10.11
C LYS A 54 -9.93 -2.43 -10.60
N ARG A 55 -10.81 -1.83 -9.79
CA ARG A 55 -12.22 -1.59 -10.16
C ARG A 55 -12.37 -0.67 -11.37
N SER A 56 -11.42 0.25 -11.62
CA SER A 56 -11.40 1.06 -12.84
C SER A 56 -10.89 0.32 -14.07
N GLY A 57 -10.57 -0.98 -13.94
CA GLY A 57 -10.04 -1.81 -15.02
C GLY A 57 -8.52 -1.72 -15.19
N ALA A 58 -7.82 -1.09 -14.23
CA ALA A 58 -6.37 -1.06 -14.28
C ALA A 58 -5.77 -2.37 -13.77
N ILE A 59 -4.72 -2.83 -14.42
CA ILE A 59 -3.85 -3.87 -13.85
C ILE A 59 -2.92 -3.14 -12.88
N VAL A 60 -2.77 -3.62 -11.64
CA VAL A 60 -1.95 -2.95 -10.64
C VAL A 60 -0.68 -3.76 -10.41
N GLY A 61 0.46 -3.12 -10.63
CA GLY A 61 1.77 -3.70 -10.33
C GLY A 61 2.35 -3.10 -9.05
N ILE A 62 2.88 -3.95 -8.16
CA ILE A 62 3.52 -3.49 -6.92
C ILE A 62 5.03 -3.36 -7.15
N ASN A 63 5.55 -2.15 -6.93
CA ASN A 63 6.99 -1.91 -6.92
C ASN A 63 7.49 -1.91 -5.46
N GLU A 64 8.19 -2.98 -5.09
CA GLU A 64 8.70 -3.20 -3.73
C GLU A 64 9.69 -2.13 -3.27
N ASP A 65 10.56 -1.64 -4.16
CA ASP A 65 11.54 -0.61 -3.81
C ASP A 65 10.85 0.72 -3.47
N ARG A 66 9.84 1.10 -4.27
CA ARG A 66 9.01 2.28 -4.02
C ARG A 66 8.16 2.11 -2.76
N LEU A 67 7.66 0.90 -2.50
CA LEU A 67 6.92 0.58 -1.29
C LEU A 67 7.80 0.69 -0.02
N ALA A 68 9.03 0.18 -0.08
CA ALA A 68 10.01 0.28 1.00
C ALA A 68 10.40 1.74 1.28
N ALA A 69 10.65 2.53 0.23
CA ALA A 69 10.94 3.95 0.35
C ALA A 69 9.73 4.74 0.93
N ARG A 70 8.52 4.45 0.43
CA ARG A 70 7.28 5.08 0.89
C ARG A 70 6.98 4.74 2.34
N SER A 71 7.04 3.48 2.74
CA SER A 71 6.78 3.05 4.13
C SER A 71 7.76 3.67 5.11
N THR A 72 9.04 3.81 4.73
CA THR A 72 10.04 4.53 5.52
C THR A 72 9.68 6.01 5.69
N ARG A 73 9.25 6.69 4.62
CA ARG A 73 8.80 8.10 4.68
C ARG A 73 7.57 8.27 5.55
N LEU A 74 6.59 7.37 5.42
CA LEU A 74 5.38 7.34 6.24
C LEU A 74 5.71 7.15 7.73
N ALA A 75 6.64 6.24 8.04
CA ALA A 75 7.14 6.05 9.40
C ALA A 75 7.76 7.33 9.97
N GLN A 76 8.60 8.03 9.19
CA GLN A 76 9.21 9.28 9.62
C GLN A 76 8.18 10.37 9.90
N ASN A 77 7.13 10.49 9.07
CA ASN A 77 6.05 11.44 9.27
C ASN A 77 5.20 11.09 10.49
N ALA A 78 4.88 9.80 10.68
CA ALA A 78 4.15 9.33 11.86
C ALA A 78 4.91 9.62 13.17
N ILE A 79 6.24 9.40 13.18
CA ILE A 79 7.09 9.76 14.31
C ILE A 79 7.07 11.26 14.54
N LYS A 80 7.25 12.08 13.49
CA LYS A 80 7.19 13.54 13.63
C LYS A 80 5.87 13.99 14.27
N GLU A 81 4.73 13.51 13.78
CA GLU A 81 3.42 13.91 14.33
C GLU A 81 3.25 13.54 15.81
N LEU A 82 3.64 12.31 16.19
CA LEU A 82 3.52 11.84 17.58
C LEU A 82 4.43 12.62 18.55
N TYR A 83 5.63 12.99 18.12
CA TYR A 83 6.57 13.73 18.97
C TYR A 83 6.35 15.24 18.94
N VAL A 84 5.90 15.82 17.82
CA VAL A 84 5.50 17.24 17.74
C VAL A 84 4.32 17.55 18.67
N THR A 85 3.44 16.59 18.88
CA THR A 85 2.28 16.74 19.78
C THR A 85 2.55 16.37 21.24
N GLY A 86 3.73 15.81 21.58
CA GLY A 86 3.92 15.15 22.88
C GLY A 86 5.30 15.20 23.54
N GLY A 87 6.39 15.67 22.91
CA GLY A 87 7.70 15.71 23.59
C GLY A 87 8.92 16.08 22.75
N ALA A 88 10.10 16.01 23.37
CA ALA A 88 11.38 16.24 22.69
C ALA A 88 11.61 15.17 21.60
N PRO A 89 12.28 15.51 20.47
CA PRO A 89 12.58 14.55 19.42
C PRO A 89 13.33 13.32 19.98
N PRO A 90 13.00 12.10 19.51
CA PRO A 90 13.69 10.91 19.95
C PRO A 90 15.15 10.93 19.48
N GLU A 91 16.02 10.29 20.26
CA GLU A 91 17.41 10.05 19.86
C GLU A 91 17.49 9.20 18.58
N ILE A 92 18.64 9.25 17.90
CA ILE A 92 18.83 8.63 16.59
C ILE A 92 18.51 7.12 16.61
N ASP A 93 18.93 6.41 17.66
CA ASP A 93 18.72 4.96 17.75
C ASP A 93 17.27 4.60 18.04
N GLU A 94 16.60 5.38 18.88
CA GLU A 94 15.16 5.22 19.12
C GLU A 94 14.36 5.55 17.86
N ARG A 95 14.74 6.59 17.11
CA ARG A 95 14.12 6.90 15.82
C ARG A 95 14.23 5.74 14.83
N LYS A 96 15.41 5.10 14.72
CA LYS A 96 15.60 3.93 13.85
C LYS A 96 14.70 2.77 14.27
N ARG A 97 14.65 2.48 15.58
CA ARG A 97 13.77 1.45 16.14
C ARG A 97 12.30 1.71 15.82
N LEU A 98 11.83 2.94 16.00
CA LEU A 98 10.44 3.33 15.69
C LEU A 98 10.12 3.19 14.20
N ILE A 99 11.07 3.53 13.31
CA ILE A 99 10.91 3.28 11.87
C ILE A 99 10.71 1.79 11.64
N THR A 100 11.56 0.92 12.20
CA THR A 100 11.43 -0.54 12.05
C THR A 100 10.10 -1.06 12.59
N VAL A 101 9.63 -0.56 13.73
CA VAL A 101 8.32 -0.94 14.30
C VAL A 101 7.18 -0.58 13.34
N TYR A 102 7.21 0.63 12.79
CA TYR A 102 6.20 1.08 11.84
C TYR A 102 6.24 0.27 10.54
N THR A 103 7.41 0.13 9.90
CA THR A 103 7.54 -0.55 8.61
C THR A 103 7.14 -2.01 8.72
N LYS A 104 7.51 -2.70 9.81
CA LYS A 104 7.10 -4.07 10.06
C LYS A 104 5.58 -4.20 10.22
N ALA A 105 4.97 -3.37 11.06
CA ALA A 105 3.51 -3.41 11.27
C ALA A 105 2.72 -3.06 9.99
N TYR A 106 3.25 -2.15 9.17
CA TYR A 106 2.72 -1.82 7.85
C TYR A 106 2.81 -3.02 6.91
N GLN A 107 4.00 -3.58 6.72
CA GLN A 107 4.24 -4.70 5.79
C GLN A 107 3.41 -5.93 6.16
N GLU A 108 3.35 -6.30 7.44
CA GLU A 108 2.53 -7.42 7.91
C GLU A 108 1.04 -7.23 7.57
N ARG A 109 0.52 -6.00 7.73
CA ARG A 109 -0.88 -5.71 7.42
C ARG A 109 -1.11 -5.62 5.92
N PHE A 110 -0.21 -4.99 5.19
CA PHE A 110 -0.26 -4.80 3.75
C PHE A 110 -0.23 -6.16 3.05
N GLN A 111 0.75 -7.02 3.35
CA GLN A 111 0.85 -8.35 2.75
C GLN A 111 -0.40 -9.19 3.01
N LYS A 112 -0.87 -9.20 4.27
CA LYS A 112 -2.08 -9.94 4.63
C LYS A 112 -3.30 -9.49 3.82
N GLY A 113 -3.44 -8.18 3.60
CA GLY A 113 -4.55 -7.66 2.81
C GLY A 113 -4.32 -7.82 1.30
N LEU A 114 -3.07 -7.82 0.84
CA LEU A 114 -2.72 -8.07 -0.55
C LEU A 114 -3.15 -9.47 -0.98
N ASP A 115 -2.97 -10.47 -0.12
CA ASP A 115 -3.46 -11.83 -0.34
C ASP A 115 -4.98 -11.85 -0.60
N ASP A 116 -5.74 -11.01 0.11
CA ASP A 116 -7.20 -10.87 -0.03
C ASP A 116 -7.61 -10.17 -1.35
N VAL A 117 -6.75 -9.30 -1.91
CA VAL A 117 -7.00 -8.58 -3.18
C VAL A 117 -6.15 -9.10 -4.36
N SER A 118 -5.44 -10.20 -4.20
CA SER A 118 -4.34 -10.66 -5.07
C SER A 118 -4.74 -11.10 -6.48
N GLU A 119 -6.04 -11.29 -6.76
CA GLU A 119 -6.50 -11.73 -8.08
C GLU A 119 -6.18 -10.67 -9.16
N GLY A 120 -5.06 -10.84 -9.88
CA GLY A 120 -4.59 -9.90 -10.91
C GLY A 120 -3.60 -8.83 -10.45
N ILE A 121 -2.96 -8.99 -9.27
CA ILE A 121 -1.82 -8.16 -8.86
C ILE A 121 -0.54 -8.91 -9.23
N GLU A 122 0.35 -8.23 -9.96
CA GLU A 122 1.65 -8.76 -10.35
C GLU A 122 2.76 -8.03 -9.60
N GLU A 123 3.62 -8.79 -8.93
CA GLU A 123 4.88 -8.29 -8.38
C GLU A 123 5.84 -8.06 -9.54
N HIS A 124 6.47 -6.88 -9.59
CA HIS A 124 7.38 -6.53 -10.68
C HIS A 124 8.70 -5.96 -10.17
N THR A 125 9.80 -6.36 -10.80
CA THR A 125 11.10 -5.68 -10.62
C THR A 125 11.14 -4.39 -11.41
N GLN A 126 12.07 -3.48 -11.09
CA GLN A 126 12.24 -2.23 -11.85
C GLN A 126 12.54 -2.51 -13.34
N GLU A 127 13.33 -3.54 -13.65
CA GLU A 127 13.63 -3.87 -15.06
C GLU A 127 12.40 -4.37 -15.81
N GLU A 128 11.52 -5.12 -15.15
CA GLU A 128 10.25 -5.58 -15.73
C GLU A 128 9.30 -4.40 -15.99
N LEU A 129 9.30 -3.40 -15.12
CA LEU A 129 8.52 -2.17 -15.29
C LEU A 129 9.02 -1.35 -16.47
N ASP A 130 10.33 -1.18 -16.60
CA ASP A 130 10.94 -0.43 -17.72
C ASP A 130 10.66 -1.14 -19.05
N LEU A 131 10.83 -2.47 -19.11
CA LEU A 131 10.53 -3.27 -20.31
C LEU A 131 9.06 -3.27 -20.68
N ARG A 132 8.18 -3.26 -19.68
CA ARG A 132 6.74 -3.11 -19.90
C ARG A 132 6.41 -1.74 -20.50
N GLU A 133 7.00 -0.66 -19.98
CA GLU A 133 6.76 0.68 -20.52
C GLU A 133 7.19 0.76 -22.00
N ASP A 134 8.37 0.20 -22.30
CA ASP A 134 8.85 0.02 -23.68
C ASP A 134 7.85 -0.79 -24.52
N ALA A 135 7.33 -1.91 -24.01
CA ALA A 135 6.37 -2.75 -24.73
C ALA A 135 5.05 -2.02 -25.05
N ILE A 136 4.55 -1.19 -24.11
CA ILE A 136 3.33 -0.39 -24.30
C ILE A 136 3.56 0.75 -25.31
N GLN A 137 4.73 1.40 -25.27
CA GLN A 137 5.08 2.42 -26.24
C GLN A 137 5.24 1.82 -27.64
N ASP A 138 5.91 0.67 -27.72
CA ASP A 138 6.14 -0.04 -28.96
C ASP A 138 4.84 -0.60 -29.55
N SER A 139 3.88 -1.08 -28.74
CA SER A 139 2.58 -1.57 -29.24
C SER A 139 1.72 -0.46 -29.84
N LYS A 140 1.86 0.76 -29.35
CA LYS A 140 1.22 1.95 -29.95
C LYS A 140 1.90 2.38 -31.25
N LYS A 141 3.20 2.13 -31.37
CA LYS A 141 4.04 2.62 -32.46
C LYS A 141 4.12 1.64 -33.63
N PHE A 142 4.14 0.35 -33.33
CA PHE A 142 4.36 -0.72 -34.30
C PHE A 142 3.12 -1.59 -34.41
N ALA A 143 2.62 -1.73 -35.64
CA ALA A 143 1.65 -2.76 -35.99
C ALA A 143 2.41 -3.91 -36.66
N PHE A 144 2.75 -4.95 -35.89
CA PHE A 144 3.41 -6.13 -36.45
C PHE A 144 2.40 -7.03 -37.18
N SER A 145 2.81 -7.57 -38.32
CA SER A 145 2.02 -8.54 -39.09
C SER A 145 2.26 -10.00 -38.68
N ASN A 146 3.31 -10.28 -37.89
CA ASN A 146 3.76 -11.62 -37.52
C ASN A 146 4.44 -11.64 -36.14
N ASP A 147 4.30 -12.76 -35.42
CA ASP A 147 4.81 -12.91 -34.05
C ASP A 147 6.35 -12.93 -33.95
N ARG A 148 7.02 -13.29 -35.04
CA ARG A 148 8.49 -13.39 -35.07
C ARG A 148 9.15 -12.03 -34.91
N ASP A 149 8.69 -11.03 -35.65
CA ASP A 149 9.28 -9.69 -35.65
C ASP A 149 9.07 -9.02 -34.28
N MET A 150 7.92 -9.29 -33.64
CA MET A 150 7.63 -8.86 -32.26
C MET A 150 8.54 -9.56 -31.25
N ARG A 151 8.79 -10.86 -31.40
CA ARG A 151 9.71 -11.60 -30.53
C ARG A 151 11.15 -11.10 -30.67
N ASP A 152 11.59 -10.81 -31.88
CA ASP A 152 12.93 -10.27 -32.13
C ASP A 152 13.08 -8.88 -31.50
N LEU A 153 12.05 -8.02 -31.62
CA LEU A 153 12.03 -6.73 -30.92
C LEU A 153 12.09 -6.91 -29.40
N ALA A 154 11.28 -7.82 -28.84
CA ALA A 154 11.29 -8.12 -27.42
C ALA A 154 12.69 -8.53 -26.93
N VAL A 155 13.36 -9.41 -27.65
CA VAL A 155 14.74 -9.83 -27.34
C VAL A 155 15.70 -8.63 -27.40
N ILE A 156 15.62 -7.79 -28.43
CA ILE A 156 16.46 -6.59 -28.57
C ILE A 156 16.26 -5.64 -27.38
N ARG A 157 15.00 -5.36 -27.01
CA ARG A 157 14.64 -4.48 -25.89
C ARG A 157 15.18 -5.01 -24.57
N VAL A 158 14.98 -6.30 -24.30
CA VAL A 158 15.51 -6.98 -23.11
C VAL A 158 17.04 -6.88 -23.05
N LEU A 159 17.73 -7.15 -24.17
CA LEU A 159 19.18 -7.07 -24.21
C LEU A 159 19.70 -5.64 -24.01
N ILE A 160 19.04 -4.62 -24.55
CA ILE A 160 19.38 -3.21 -24.32
C ILE A 160 19.21 -2.86 -22.85
N GLN A 161 18.05 -3.19 -22.25
CA GLN A 161 17.78 -2.91 -20.85
C GLN A 161 18.79 -3.61 -19.92
N MET A 162 19.12 -4.86 -20.25
CA MET A 162 20.12 -5.62 -19.50
C MET A 162 21.55 -5.10 -19.71
N GLN A 163 21.93 -4.62 -20.90
CA GLN A 163 23.26 -4.02 -21.12
C GLN A 163 23.44 -2.68 -20.43
N LEU A 164 22.36 -1.92 -20.25
CA LEU A 164 22.37 -0.67 -19.50
C LEU A 164 22.47 -0.90 -17.97
N GLY A 165 22.27 -2.14 -17.49
CA GLY A 165 22.25 -2.46 -16.05
C GLY A 165 23.12 -3.65 -15.58
N PHE A 166 23.71 -4.47 -16.46
CA PHE A 166 24.38 -5.73 -16.09
C PHE A 166 25.66 -6.02 -16.88
N HIS A 167 26.68 -6.53 -16.18
CA HIS A 167 27.75 -7.34 -16.77
C HIS A 167 27.18 -8.74 -17.04
N LEU A 168 26.70 -8.98 -18.26
CA LEU A 168 26.08 -10.25 -18.73
C LEU A 168 26.88 -11.53 -18.41
N GLU A 169 28.15 -11.40 -18.06
CA GLU A 169 29.08 -12.50 -17.82
C GLU A 169 28.99 -13.11 -16.40
N GLU A 170 28.34 -12.45 -15.43
CA GLU A 170 28.43 -12.87 -14.01
C GLU A 170 27.21 -13.64 -13.46
N SER A 171 26.09 -13.73 -14.20
CA SER A 171 24.87 -14.37 -13.69
C SER A 171 24.66 -15.77 -14.27
N PRO A 172 24.68 -16.85 -13.43
CA PRO A 172 24.58 -18.23 -13.91
C PRO A 172 23.24 -18.58 -14.58
N ASN A 173 22.24 -17.70 -14.51
CA ASN A 173 20.89 -17.90 -15.07
C ASN A 173 20.47 -16.80 -16.06
N TYR A 174 21.42 -16.09 -16.68
CA TYR A 174 21.11 -14.93 -17.51
C TYR A 174 20.16 -15.25 -18.69
N LEU A 175 20.30 -16.41 -19.34
CA LEU A 175 19.40 -16.85 -20.42
C LEU A 175 17.96 -17.02 -19.93
N GLN A 176 17.78 -17.62 -18.76
CA GLN A 176 16.46 -17.80 -18.18
C GLN A 176 15.83 -16.46 -17.80
N LYS A 177 16.64 -15.51 -17.28
CA LYS A 177 16.19 -14.13 -17.01
C LYS A 177 15.76 -13.45 -18.32
N ILE A 178 16.54 -13.56 -19.40
CA ILE A 178 16.19 -13.01 -20.72
C ILE A 178 14.84 -13.58 -21.19
N HIS A 179 14.66 -14.91 -21.13
CA HIS A 179 13.39 -15.53 -21.54
C HIS A 179 12.20 -15.00 -20.73
N SER A 180 12.32 -14.92 -19.41
CA SER A 180 11.28 -14.36 -18.54
C SER A 180 10.92 -12.93 -18.93
N LEU A 181 11.93 -12.08 -19.14
CA LEU A 181 11.75 -10.68 -19.50
C LEU A 181 11.18 -10.50 -20.91
N VAL A 182 11.54 -11.38 -21.84
CA VAL A 182 10.93 -11.42 -23.18
C VAL A 182 9.45 -11.75 -23.04
N ASP A 183 9.08 -12.79 -22.29
CA ASP A 183 7.68 -13.19 -22.11
C ASP A 183 6.87 -12.05 -21.46
N VAL A 184 7.45 -11.34 -20.48
CA VAL A 184 6.88 -10.11 -19.90
C VAL A 184 6.64 -9.05 -20.98
N TYR A 185 7.65 -8.74 -21.79
CA TYR A 185 7.52 -7.77 -22.87
C TYR A 185 6.40 -8.18 -23.85
N GLN A 186 6.39 -9.44 -24.32
CA GLN A 186 5.40 -9.91 -25.29
C GLN A 186 3.97 -9.84 -24.74
N LYS A 187 3.79 -10.21 -23.46
CA LYS A 187 2.50 -10.11 -22.77
C LYS A 187 1.96 -8.68 -22.81
N TYR A 188 2.79 -7.70 -22.45
CA TYR A 188 2.39 -6.29 -22.40
C TYR A 188 2.29 -5.64 -23.78
N PHE A 189 3.06 -6.11 -24.76
CA PHE A 189 2.92 -5.68 -26.14
C PHE A 189 1.54 -6.08 -26.70
N ASN A 190 1.10 -7.31 -26.46
CA ASN A 190 -0.15 -7.87 -27.00
C ASN A 190 -1.40 -7.40 -26.27
N ASN A 191 -1.30 -7.13 -24.97
CA ASN A 191 -2.41 -6.64 -24.15
C ASN A 191 -1.96 -5.45 -23.29
N PRO A 192 -1.90 -4.24 -23.87
CA PRO A 192 -1.29 -3.11 -23.19
C PRO A 192 -2.01 -2.67 -21.91
N GLY A 193 -3.35 -2.85 -21.83
CA GLY A 193 -4.16 -2.39 -20.70
C GLY A 193 -3.94 -0.91 -20.34
N GLU A 194 -4.61 -0.41 -19.30
CA GLU A 194 -4.10 0.74 -18.54
C GLU A 194 -3.56 0.15 -17.25
N VAL A 195 -2.25 0.21 -17.05
CA VAL A 195 -1.62 -0.50 -15.92
C VAL A 195 -0.95 0.52 -15.03
N VAL A 196 -1.32 0.53 -13.75
CA VAL A 196 -0.88 1.53 -12.79
C VAL A 196 0.16 0.89 -11.88
N ILE A 197 1.35 1.48 -11.86
CA ILE A 197 2.41 1.07 -10.92
C ILE A 197 2.12 1.75 -9.60
N TRP A 198 1.95 0.94 -8.55
CA TRP A 198 1.73 1.42 -7.21
C TRP A 198 2.94 1.06 -6.31
N PRO A 199 3.39 1.96 -5.42
CA PRO A 199 2.93 3.34 -5.26
C PRO A 199 3.35 4.25 -6.43
N GLN A 200 2.50 5.20 -6.80
CA GLN A 200 2.86 6.24 -7.78
C GLN A 200 3.91 7.19 -7.17
N GLU A 201 4.80 7.73 -8.02
CA GLU A 201 5.76 8.74 -7.58
C GLU A 201 5.01 9.97 -7.05
N PRO A 202 5.47 10.58 -5.95
CA PRO A 202 4.94 11.87 -5.53
C PRO A 202 5.26 12.90 -6.62
N PHE A 203 4.24 13.40 -7.30
CA PHE A 203 4.33 14.58 -8.17
C PHE A 203 4.88 15.80 -7.42
#